data_AF-A0A973P482-F1
#
_entry.id   AF-A0A973P482-F1
#
_cell.length_a   1.000
_cell.length_b   1.000
_cell.length_c   1.000
_cell.angle_alpha   90.00
_cell.angle_beta   90.00
_cell.angle_gamma   90.00
#
_symmetry.space_group_name_H-M   'P 1'
#
loop_
_entity.id
_entity.type
_entity.pdbx_description
1 polymer ?
#
loop_
_entity_poly.entity_id
_entity_poly.type
_entity_poly.pdbx_seq_one_letter_code
_entity_poly.pdbx_strand_id
1 'polypeptide(L)'
;VSGRADGAATAAAAKARAKVAEDAVRGRAEAEQKLRIDELRTQGHGPQRHLDPDDATLQRRLGTTEYNADGTVKLKQGGPNVNHVASKDWIDPETGTTIDAETGGPHRCGAVATRFDDAGDMVKVDDYVRKHIADHGAPPTEIPIKDVLGEDGHKRLTGFYKDPSDPSKYLPVDFEGGNITPVYKHVDGKWIARTIFPNPRFGRHP
;
A
#
# COMPACT_ATOMS: atom_id res chain seq x y z
N VAL A 1 30.02 -52.80 -14.42
CA VAL A 1 29.51 -51.68 -13.58
C VAL A 1 29.60 -50.40 -14.42
N SER A 2 28.55 -50.02 -15.16
CA SER A 2 28.59 -48.87 -16.09
C SER A 2 27.32 -47.99 -16.07
N GLY A 3 26.34 -48.26 -15.21
CA GLY A 3 25.04 -47.57 -15.26
C GLY A 3 24.85 -46.38 -14.31
N ARG A 4 25.86 -46.04 -13.48
CA ARG A 4 25.70 -45.01 -12.41
C ARG A 4 26.13 -43.60 -12.81
N ALA A 5 27.03 -43.45 -13.77
CA ALA A 5 27.53 -42.14 -14.20
C ALA A 5 26.54 -41.40 -15.12
N ASP A 6 25.87 -42.13 -16.03
CA ASP A 6 24.92 -41.55 -16.98
C ASP A 6 23.63 -41.01 -16.32
N GLY A 7 23.21 -41.64 -15.21
CA GLY A 7 22.05 -41.19 -14.42
C GLY A 7 22.28 -39.88 -13.65
N ALA A 8 23.53 -39.62 -13.22
CA ALA A 8 23.86 -38.40 -12.48
C ALA A 8 24.00 -37.18 -13.42
N ALA A 9 24.59 -37.37 -14.60
CA ALA A 9 24.73 -36.32 -15.61
C ALA A 9 23.36 -35.89 -16.19
N THR A 10 22.44 -36.84 -16.37
CA THR A 10 21.06 -36.57 -16.83
C THR A 10 20.22 -35.85 -15.77
N ALA A 11 20.35 -36.20 -14.49
CA ALA A 11 19.68 -35.50 -13.39
C ALA A 11 20.17 -34.04 -13.23
N ALA A 12 21.46 -33.79 -13.38
CA ALA A 12 22.03 -32.43 -13.32
C ALA A 12 21.53 -31.55 -14.47
N ALA A 13 21.47 -32.10 -15.69
CA ALA A 13 20.94 -31.39 -16.85
C ALA A 13 19.44 -31.09 -16.71
N ALA A 14 18.65 -32.00 -16.15
CA ALA A 14 17.23 -31.78 -15.88
C ALA A 14 17.00 -30.67 -14.84
N LYS A 15 17.79 -30.67 -13.75
CA LYS A 15 17.74 -29.61 -12.73
C LYS A 15 18.12 -28.24 -13.29
N ALA A 16 19.15 -28.18 -14.14
CA ALA A 16 19.54 -26.94 -14.80
C ALA A 16 18.43 -26.40 -15.72
N ARG A 17 17.77 -27.26 -16.51
CA ARG A 17 16.64 -26.88 -17.36
C ARG A 17 15.44 -26.41 -16.55
N ALA A 18 15.12 -27.08 -15.44
CA ALA A 18 14.05 -26.69 -14.54
C ALA A 18 14.30 -25.29 -13.96
N LYS A 19 15.53 -25.02 -13.50
CA LYS A 19 15.92 -23.69 -13.00
C LYS A 19 15.81 -22.61 -14.07
N VAL A 20 16.26 -22.87 -15.31
CA VAL A 20 16.12 -21.90 -16.42
C VAL A 20 14.66 -21.61 -16.72
N ALA A 21 13.80 -22.64 -16.70
CA ALA A 21 12.37 -22.46 -16.92
C ALA A 21 11.73 -21.66 -15.78
N GLU A 22 12.07 -21.95 -14.52
CA GLU A 22 11.61 -21.22 -13.34
C GLU A 22 12.05 -19.74 -13.38
N ASP A 23 13.33 -19.48 -13.69
CA ASP A 23 13.87 -18.13 -13.85
C ASP A 23 13.13 -17.37 -14.97
N ALA A 24 12.82 -18.03 -16.09
CA ALA A 24 12.06 -17.43 -17.20
C ALA A 24 10.58 -17.20 -16.90
N VAL A 25 9.97 -18.01 -16.02
CA VAL A 25 8.61 -17.77 -15.52
C VAL A 25 8.59 -16.59 -14.56
N ARG A 26 9.52 -16.56 -13.60
CA ARG A 26 9.68 -15.45 -12.66
C ARG A 26 9.92 -14.12 -13.37
N GLY A 27 10.85 -14.08 -14.34
CA GLY A 27 11.13 -12.86 -15.09
C GLY A 27 9.93 -12.34 -15.88
N ARG A 28 9.05 -13.23 -16.37
CA ARG A 28 7.79 -12.82 -17.01
C ARG A 28 6.79 -12.26 -16.00
N ALA A 29 6.62 -12.92 -14.85
CA ALA A 29 5.74 -12.44 -13.78
C ALA A 29 6.18 -11.05 -13.26
N GLU A 30 7.48 -10.83 -13.09
CA GLU A 30 8.03 -9.52 -12.69
C GLU A 30 7.77 -8.44 -13.75
N ALA A 31 7.90 -8.79 -15.04
CA ALA A 31 7.60 -7.86 -16.13
C ALA A 31 6.10 -7.50 -16.20
N GLU A 32 5.21 -8.48 -16.03
CA GLU A 32 3.75 -8.26 -15.96
C GLU A 32 3.37 -7.40 -14.76
N GLN A 33 3.93 -7.68 -13.58
CA GLN A 33 3.75 -6.86 -12.39
C GLN A 33 4.20 -5.42 -12.62
N LYS A 34 5.37 -5.22 -13.25
CA LYS A 34 5.85 -3.88 -13.57
C LYS A 34 4.90 -3.15 -14.52
N LEU A 35 4.43 -3.80 -15.58
CA LEU A 35 3.47 -3.21 -16.51
C LEU A 35 2.18 -2.81 -15.79
N ARG A 36 1.72 -3.61 -14.83
CA ARG A 36 0.53 -3.33 -14.05
C ARG A 36 0.69 -2.15 -13.11
N ILE A 37 1.84 -2.03 -12.44
CA ILE A 37 2.17 -0.86 -11.63
C ILE A 37 2.26 0.38 -12.51
N ASP A 38 2.93 0.31 -13.66
CA ASP A 38 3.03 1.42 -14.60
C ASP A 38 1.63 1.86 -15.09
N GLU A 39 0.72 0.91 -15.35
CA GLU A 39 -0.68 1.21 -15.66
C GLU A 39 -1.38 1.94 -14.50
N LEU A 40 -1.24 1.45 -13.26
CA LEU A 40 -1.84 2.08 -12.08
C LEU A 40 -1.35 3.51 -11.86
N ARG A 41 -0.08 3.80 -12.18
CA ARG A 41 0.47 5.17 -12.14
C ARG A 41 -0.23 6.13 -13.08
N THR A 42 -0.76 5.64 -14.20
CA THR A 42 -1.48 6.47 -15.18
C THR A 42 -2.95 6.65 -14.85
N GLN A 43 -3.53 5.79 -13.99
CA GLN A 43 -4.96 5.82 -13.64
C GLN A 43 -5.26 6.80 -12.50
N GLY A 44 -4.28 7.01 -11.62
CA GLY A 44 -4.38 7.89 -10.47
C GLY A 44 -3.08 7.95 -9.69
N HIS A 45 -3.21 8.09 -8.38
CA HIS A 45 -2.12 8.44 -7.47
C HIS A 45 -1.84 7.32 -6.46
N GLY A 46 -2.28 6.09 -6.74
CA GLY A 46 -2.13 4.95 -5.85
C GLY A 46 -0.66 4.64 -5.58
N PRO A 47 0.10 4.18 -6.58
CA PRO A 47 1.51 3.84 -6.40
C PRO A 47 2.35 5.00 -5.84
N GLN A 48 2.15 6.20 -6.37
CA GLN A 48 2.87 7.41 -5.98
C GLN A 48 2.66 7.78 -4.50
N ARG A 49 1.50 7.44 -3.91
CA ARG A 49 1.16 7.76 -2.52
C ARG A 49 1.26 6.58 -1.55
N HIS A 50 1.24 5.35 -2.04
CA HIS A 50 1.05 4.15 -1.22
C HIS A 50 1.91 2.95 -1.66
N LEU A 51 2.91 3.15 -2.53
CA LEU A 51 3.92 2.14 -2.85
C LEU A 51 5.33 2.74 -2.83
N ASP A 52 5.52 3.86 -3.54
CA ASP A 52 6.83 4.50 -3.70
C ASP A 52 7.37 5.26 -2.48
N PRO A 53 6.54 5.86 -1.61
CA PRO A 53 7.06 6.68 -0.54
C PRO A 53 7.97 5.91 0.41
N ASP A 54 9.18 6.43 0.64
CA ASP A 54 10.04 5.96 1.74
C ASP A 54 9.48 6.41 3.11
N ASP A 55 10.12 5.94 4.20
CA ASP A 55 9.65 6.23 5.56
C ASP A 55 9.64 7.73 5.85
N ALA A 56 10.67 8.44 5.40
CA ALA A 56 10.76 9.89 5.56
C ALA A 56 9.61 10.60 4.85
N THR A 57 9.21 10.14 3.67
CA THR A 57 8.09 10.67 2.90
C THR A 57 6.76 10.37 3.58
N LEU A 58 6.56 9.17 4.12
CA LEU A 58 5.36 8.84 4.92
C LEU A 58 5.26 9.70 6.19
N GLN A 59 6.37 9.93 6.88
CA GLN A 59 6.39 10.78 8.07
C GLN A 59 6.09 12.25 7.72
N ARG A 60 6.68 12.77 6.64
CA ARG A 60 6.37 14.13 6.14
C ARG A 60 4.91 14.27 5.72
N ARG A 61 4.30 13.23 5.15
CA ARG A 61 2.88 13.20 4.76
C ARG A 61 1.94 13.59 5.90
N LEU A 62 2.29 13.22 7.14
CA LEU A 62 1.49 13.53 8.34
C LEU A 62 1.48 15.02 8.71
N GLY A 63 2.32 15.84 8.08
CA GLY A 63 2.27 17.29 8.16
C GLY A 63 2.73 17.87 9.50
N THR A 64 2.31 19.10 9.74
CA THR A 64 2.68 19.90 10.91
C THR A 64 1.68 19.69 12.04
N THR A 65 2.18 19.41 13.23
CA THR A 65 1.38 19.24 14.45
C THR A 65 0.61 20.50 14.80
N GLU A 66 -0.67 20.35 15.14
CA GLU A 66 -1.46 21.41 15.75
C GLU A 66 -1.36 21.36 17.28
N TYR A 67 -1.39 22.55 17.90
CA TYR A 67 -1.37 22.72 19.36
C TYR A 67 -2.60 23.51 19.81
N ASN A 68 -3.07 23.23 21.02
CA ASN A 68 -4.06 24.04 21.70
C ASN A 68 -3.44 25.39 22.13
N ALA A 69 -4.29 26.34 22.53
CA ALA A 69 -3.83 27.67 22.95
C ALA A 69 -2.90 27.64 24.18
N ASP A 70 -3.01 26.60 25.03
CA ASP A 70 -2.17 26.36 26.19
C ASP A 70 -0.83 25.67 25.87
N GLY A 71 -0.55 25.42 24.58
CA GLY A 71 0.67 24.76 24.12
C GLY A 71 0.64 23.24 24.19
N THR A 72 -0.45 22.62 24.69
CA THR A 72 -0.60 21.16 24.65
C THR A 72 -0.88 20.65 23.24
N VAL A 73 -0.48 19.41 22.96
CA VAL A 73 -0.75 18.76 21.66
C VAL A 73 -2.25 18.65 21.46
N LYS A 74 -2.74 19.13 20.32
CA LYS A 74 -4.16 19.02 19.97
C LYS A 74 -4.44 17.60 19.48
N LEU A 75 -5.33 16.89 20.17
CA LEU A 75 -5.76 15.55 19.75
C LEU A 75 -7.12 15.62 19.03
N LYS A 76 -7.27 14.79 18.00
CA LYS A 76 -8.51 14.64 17.26
C LYS A 76 -9.61 14.09 18.18
N GLN A 77 -10.78 14.71 18.11
CA GLN A 77 -11.95 14.36 18.91
C GLN A 77 -12.94 13.55 18.07
N GLY A 78 -13.29 12.34 18.52
CA GLY A 78 -14.28 11.48 17.88
C GLY A 78 -13.87 10.86 16.54
N GLY A 79 -14.72 9.95 16.06
CA GLY A 79 -14.52 9.23 14.81
C GLY A 79 -13.36 8.23 14.83
N PRO A 80 -12.96 7.69 13.67
CA PRO A 80 -11.96 6.63 13.56
C PRO A 80 -10.54 7.07 13.92
N ASN A 81 -10.29 8.38 14.05
CA ASN A 81 -8.99 8.95 14.35
C ASN A 81 -8.93 9.59 15.75
N VAL A 82 -9.87 9.27 16.64
CA VAL A 82 -9.85 9.78 18.02
C VAL A 82 -8.48 9.55 18.67
N ASN A 83 -8.04 10.46 19.52
CA ASN A 83 -6.75 10.45 20.23
C ASN A 83 -5.50 10.61 19.37
N HIS A 84 -5.58 10.53 18.05
CA HIS A 84 -4.43 10.87 17.20
C HIS A 84 -4.12 12.37 17.27
N VAL A 85 -2.85 12.71 17.03
CA VAL A 85 -2.40 14.08 16.85
C VAL A 85 -3.15 14.75 15.70
N ALA A 86 -3.72 15.93 15.97
CA ALA A 86 -4.25 16.81 14.93
C ALA A 86 -3.09 17.46 14.18
N SER A 87 -3.23 17.59 12.88
CA SER A 87 -2.18 18.13 12.02
C SER A 87 -2.80 19.01 10.94
N LYS A 88 -1.95 19.82 10.32
CA LYS A 88 -2.25 20.67 9.17
C LYS A 88 -1.09 20.58 8.18
N ASP A 89 -1.24 21.21 7.02
CA ASP A 89 -0.18 21.29 6.02
C ASP A 89 0.36 19.89 5.65
N TRP A 90 -0.55 18.93 5.45
CA TRP A 90 -0.22 17.58 5.01
C TRP A 90 0.50 17.63 3.67
N ILE A 91 1.55 16.83 3.54
CA ILE A 91 2.35 16.76 2.33
C ILE A 91 1.80 15.64 1.44
N ASP A 92 1.48 15.95 0.19
CA ASP A 92 1.20 14.92 -0.81
C ASP A 92 2.51 14.21 -1.14
N PRO A 93 2.62 12.88 -0.92
CA PRO A 93 3.84 12.14 -1.26
C PRO A 93 4.25 12.26 -2.73
N GLU A 94 3.29 12.46 -3.64
CA GLU A 94 3.57 12.56 -5.07
C GLU A 94 4.21 13.89 -5.46
N THR A 95 3.73 15.00 -4.89
CA THR A 95 4.25 16.33 -5.23
C THR A 95 5.38 16.77 -4.30
N GLY A 96 5.46 16.18 -3.10
CA GLY A 96 6.34 16.63 -2.02
C GLY A 96 5.93 17.99 -1.43
N THR A 97 4.73 18.50 -1.74
CA THR A 97 4.22 19.80 -1.29
C THR A 97 2.90 19.65 -0.54
N THR A 98 2.37 20.75 0.01
CA THR A 98 1.02 20.80 0.59
C THR A 98 -0.10 20.81 -0.45
N ILE A 99 0.23 20.77 -1.74
CA ILE A 99 -0.71 20.78 -2.85
C ILE A 99 -0.94 19.35 -3.35
N ASP A 100 -2.22 18.99 -3.40
CA ASP A 100 -2.71 17.70 -3.86
C ASP A 100 -2.58 17.58 -5.38
N ALA A 101 -1.89 16.53 -5.85
CA ALA A 101 -1.68 16.25 -7.27
C ALA A 101 -2.99 16.03 -8.05
N GLU A 102 -4.04 15.50 -7.39
CA GLU A 102 -5.31 15.16 -8.06
C GLU A 102 -6.20 16.39 -8.26
N THR A 103 -6.26 17.25 -7.23
CA THR A 103 -7.25 18.33 -7.15
C THR A 103 -6.65 19.72 -7.34
N GLY A 104 -5.33 19.88 -7.20
CA GLY A 104 -4.64 21.17 -7.18
C GLY A 104 -4.91 22.02 -5.93
N GLY A 105 -5.72 21.50 -4.98
CA GLY A 105 -6.02 22.15 -3.70
C GLY A 105 -5.10 21.68 -2.57
N PRO A 106 -5.35 22.10 -1.31
CA PRO A 106 -4.60 21.61 -0.16
C PRO A 106 -4.75 20.09 0.01
N HIS A 107 -3.64 19.38 0.14
CA HIS A 107 -3.64 17.93 0.39
C HIS A 107 -4.24 17.61 1.75
N ARG A 108 -4.93 16.48 1.81
CA ARG A 108 -5.56 15.93 3.01
C ARG A 108 -5.12 14.49 3.19
N CYS A 109 -4.67 14.17 4.40
CA CYS A 109 -4.32 12.82 4.80
C CYS A 109 -5.05 12.45 6.10
N GLY A 110 -5.26 11.15 6.29
CA GLY A 110 -5.72 10.58 7.57
C GLY A 110 -4.70 10.80 8.69
N ALA A 111 -5.00 10.26 9.88
CA ALA A 111 -4.07 10.31 11.01
C ALA A 111 -2.87 9.35 10.88
N VAL A 112 -2.94 8.46 9.91
CA VAL A 112 -1.91 7.46 9.59
C VAL A 112 -1.50 7.64 8.13
N ALA A 113 -0.20 7.55 7.88
CA ALA A 113 0.37 7.46 6.53
C ALA A 113 0.83 6.02 6.28
N THR A 114 0.41 5.41 5.17
CA THR A 114 0.60 3.97 4.92
C THR A 114 1.09 3.68 3.51
N ARG A 115 1.76 2.55 3.32
CA ARG A 115 2.14 2.00 2.01
C ARG A 115 2.15 0.46 2.01
N PHE A 116 2.12 -0.10 0.81
CA PHE A 116 2.58 -1.45 0.53
C PHE A 116 4.12 -1.47 0.48
N ASP A 117 4.74 -2.52 1.03
CA ASP A 117 6.20 -2.69 0.93
C ASP A 117 6.63 -3.42 -0.34
N ASP A 118 5.68 -4.10 -1.01
CA ASP A 118 5.92 -4.83 -2.25
C ASP A 118 4.89 -4.46 -3.32
N ALA A 119 5.40 -4.27 -4.54
CA ALA A 119 4.59 -3.97 -5.72
C ALA A 119 3.64 -5.12 -6.08
N GLY A 120 4.06 -6.37 -5.85
CA GLY A 120 3.25 -7.56 -6.15
C GLY A 120 2.01 -7.64 -5.27
N ASP A 121 2.12 -7.22 -4.01
CA ASP A 121 0.96 -7.13 -3.12
C ASP A 121 -0.04 -6.07 -3.56
N MET A 122 0.40 -4.90 -4.03
CA MET A 122 -0.51 -3.90 -4.59
C MET A 122 -1.21 -4.42 -5.86
N VAL A 123 -0.48 -5.14 -6.73
CA VAL A 123 -1.05 -5.78 -7.94
C VAL A 123 -2.10 -6.83 -7.57
N LYS A 124 -1.83 -7.71 -6.59
CA LYS A 124 -2.81 -8.70 -6.11
C LYS A 124 -4.12 -8.05 -5.67
N VAL A 125 -4.04 -6.90 -5.00
CA VAL A 125 -5.23 -6.14 -4.60
C VAL A 125 -5.98 -5.60 -5.80
N ASP A 126 -5.30 -4.95 -6.75
CA ASP A 126 -5.97 -4.45 -7.96
C ASP A 126 -6.63 -5.58 -8.75
N ASP A 127 -5.97 -6.74 -8.90
CA ASP A 127 -6.54 -7.90 -9.58
C ASP A 127 -7.76 -8.45 -8.85
N TYR A 128 -7.71 -8.54 -7.51
CA TYR A 128 -8.86 -8.90 -6.70
C TYR A 128 -10.04 -7.94 -6.93
N VAL A 129 -9.78 -6.63 -6.90
CA VAL A 129 -10.82 -5.60 -7.09
C VAL A 129 -11.42 -5.68 -8.48
N ARG A 130 -10.60 -5.83 -9.53
CA ARG A 130 -11.10 -5.94 -10.90
C ARG A 130 -11.93 -7.21 -11.11
N LYS A 131 -11.53 -8.33 -10.50
CA LYS A 131 -12.35 -9.53 -10.48
C LYS A 131 -13.69 -9.27 -9.78
N HIS A 132 -13.67 -8.63 -8.61
CA HIS A 132 -14.89 -8.28 -7.89
C HIS A 132 -15.81 -7.37 -8.72
N ILE A 133 -15.25 -6.37 -9.42
CA ILE A 133 -16.00 -5.50 -10.34
C ILE A 133 -16.62 -6.31 -11.48
N ALA A 134 -15.89 -7.27 -12.07
CA ALA A 134 -16.43 -8.11 -13.14
C ALA A 134 -17.60 -8.98 -12.64
N ASP A 135 -17.51 -9.49 -11.41
CA ASP A 135 -18.50 -10.38 -10.81
C ASP A 135 -19.73 -9.62 -10.25
N HIS A 136 -19.55 -8.36 -9.80
CA HIS A 136 -20.58 -7.61 -9.05
C HIS A 136 -20.94 -6.23 -9.62
N GLY A 137 -20.23 -5.75 -10.65
CA GLY A 137 -20.48 -4.48 -11.34
C GLY A 137 -19.91 -3.23 -10.66
N ALA A 138 -19.35 -3.34 -9.45
CA ALA A 138 -18.82 -2.23 -8.67
C ALA A 138 -17.62 -2.67 -7.80
N PRO A 139 -16.72 -1.75 -7.41
CA PRO A 139 -15.61 -2.08 -6.49
C PRO A 139 -16.12 -2.35 -5.07
N PRO A 140 -15.45 -3.23 -4.30
CA PRO A 140 -15.72 -3.35 -2.87
C PRO A 140 -15.27 -2.08 -2.14
N THR A 141 -15.88 -1.73 -1.01
CA THR A 141 -15.51 -0.53 -0.24
C THR A 141 -14.30 -0.76 0.67
N GLU A 142 -14.23 -1.95 1.27
CA GLU A 142 -13.11 -2.40 2.10
C GLU A 142 -12.86 -3.89 1.85
N ILE A 143 -11.59 -4.29 1.94
CA ILE A 143 -11.18 -5.68 1.79
C ILE A 143 -10.29 -6.04 2.98
N PRO A 144 -10.61 -7.08 3.78
CA PRO A 144 -9.70 -7.53 4.82
C PRO A 144 -8.31 -7.86 4.24
N ILE A 145 -7.25 -7.36 4.87
CA ILE A 145 -5.86 -7.56 4.37
C ILE A 145 -5.59 -9.05 4.14
N LYS A 146 -6.02 -9.89 5.09
CA LYS A 146 -5.81 -11.33 5.05
C LYS A 146 -6.50 -12.04 3.87
N ASP A 147 -7.60 -11.50 3.36
CA ASP A 147 -8.39 -12.12 2.30
C ASP A 147 -7.69 -12.01 0.94
N VAL A 148 -6.74 -11.06 0.80
CA VAL A 148 -5.99 -10.85 -0.45
C VAL A 148 -4.51 -11.16 -0.30
N LEU A 149 -3.91 -10.78 0.84
CA LEU A 149 -2.47 -10.90 1.06
C LEU A 149 -2.08 -12.11 1.92
N GLY A 150 -3.07 -12.88 2.40
CA GLY A 150 -2.91 -14.01 3.31
C GLY A 150 -2.77 -13.58 4.78
N GLU A 151 -2.79 -14.56 5.69
CA GLU A 151 -2.76 -14.34 7.15
C GLU A 151 -1.62 -13.39 7.60
N ASP A 152 -0.43 -13.56 7.03
CA ASP A 152 0.75 -12.74 7.33
C ASP A 152 0.88 -11.47 6.46
N GLY A 153 -0.11 -11.16 5.61
CA GLY A 153 -0.07 -10.02 4.70
C GLY A 153 0.10 -8.68 5.41
N HIS A 154 -0.40 -8.56 6.64
CA HIS A 154 -0.26 -7.36 7.48
C HIS A 154 1.19 -7.00 7.82
N LYS A 155 2.14 -7.94 7.71
CA LYS A 155 3.57 -7.74 7.99
C LYS A 155 4.34 -7.13 6.81
N ARG A 156 3.70 -7.00 5.64
CA ARG A 156 4.30 -6.48 4.39
C ARG A 156 3.78 -5.09 4.04
N LEU A 157 3.34 -4.38 5.07
CA LEU A 157 2.77 -3.04 4.99
C LEU A 157 3.51 -2.18 6.01
N THR A 158 3.88 -0.97 5.60
CA THR A 158 4.49 0.01 6.48
C THR A 158 3.54 1.17 6.69
N GLY A 159 3.51 1.70 7.91
CA GLY A 159 2.78 2.91 8.21
C GLY A 159 3.26 3.59 9.48
N PHE A 160 2.98 4.88 9.57
CA PHE A 160 3.37 5.72 10.69
C PHE A 160 2.22 6.60 11.16
N TYR A 161 2.22 6.91 12.46
CA TYR A 161 1.44 7.98 13.08
C TYR A 161 2.34 8.79 14.01
N LYS A 162 1.94 10.02 14.33
CA LYS A 162 2.65 10.86 15.31
C LYS A 162 2.33 10.39 16.73
N ASP A 163 3.34 10.26 17.58
CA ASP A 163 3.16 9.94 19.00
C ASP A 163 2.39 11.07 19.71
N PRO A 164 1.22 10.81 20.33
CA PRO A 164 0.46 11.82 21.05
C PRO A 164 1.21 12.44 22.25
N SER A 165 2.16 11.71 22.84
CA SER A 165 2.96 12.17 23.98
C SER A 165 4.19 12.99 23.57
N ASP A 166 4.71 12.76 22.37
CA ASP A 166 5.84 13.49 21.78
C ASP A 166 5.69 13.54 20.25
N PRO A 167 4.99 14.54 19.70
CA PRO A 167 4.61 14.57 18.29
C PRO A 167 5.79 14.87 17.33
N SER A 168 7.02 14.98 17.86
CA SER A 168 8.26 14.95 17.08
C SER A 168 8.66 13.52 16.68
N LYS A 169 8.10 12.50 17.35
CA LYS A 169 8.33 11.09 17.08
C LYS A 169 7.20 10.49 16.25
N TYR A 170 7.58 9.51 15.44
CA TYR A 170 6.68 8.72 14.62
C TYR A 170 6.73 7.26 15.08
N LEU A 171 5.56 6.69 15.35
CA LEU A 171 5.41 5.31 15.79
C LEU A 171 4.93 4.43 14.64
N PRO A 172 5.42 3.18 14.54
CA PRO A 172 4.99 2.26 13.50
C PRO A 172 3.54 1.82 13.72
N VAL A 173 2.84 1.56 12.63
CA VAL A 173 1.47 1.04 12.65
C VAL A 173 1.46 -0.48 12.55
N ASP A 174 0.66 -1.10 13.42
CA ASP A 174 0.27 -2.50 13.33
C ASP A 174 -1.01 -2.65 12.48
N PHE A 175 -0.88 -3.37 11.36
CA PHE A 175 -1.94 -3.64 10.38
C PHE A 175 -2.70 -4.95 10.61
N GLU A 176 -2.39 -5.75 11.64
CA GLU A 176 -3.15 -6.99 11.87
C GLU A 176 -4.65 -6.67 12.10
N GLY A 177 -5.51 -7.48 11.50
CA GLY A 177 -6.97 -7.25 11.46
C GLY A 177 -7.40 -5.97 10.72
N GLY A 178 -6.50 -5.32 9.98
CA GLY A 178 -6.81 -4.15 9.14
C GLY A 178 -7.41 -4.52 7.79
N ASN A 179 -7.76 -3.47 7.03
CA ASN A 179 -8.39 -3.57 5.72
C ASN A 179 -7.58 -2.82 4.66
N ILE A 180 -7.84 -3.09 3.40
CA ILE A 180 -7.38 -2.35 2.26
C ILE A 180 -8.58 -1.60 1.70
N THR A 181 -8.42 -0.30 1.45
CA THR A 181 -9.44 0.53 0.84
C THR A 181 -9.05 0.82 -0.61
N PRO A 182 -9.72 0.17 -1.58
CA PRO A 182 -9.60 0.51 -2.98
C PRO A 182 -10.56 1.65 -3.33
N VAL A 183 -10.07 2.67 -4.02
CA VAL A 183 -10.88 3.78 -4.51
C VAL A 183 -10.83 3.77 -6.03
N TYR A 184 -11.93 3.33 -6.64
CA TYR A 184 -12.10 3.34 -8.09
C TYR A 184 -13.18 4.35 -8.45
N LYS A 185 -12.99 5.05 -9.57
CA LYS A 185 -13.99 5.95 -10.16
C LYS A 185 -14.43 5.38 -11.50
N HIS A 186 -15.72 5.49 -11.78
CA HIS A 186 -16.26 5.12 -13.08
C HIS A 186 -16.13 6.32 -14.04
N VAL A 187 -15.34 6.16 -15.10
CA VAL A 187 -15.03 7.19 -16.11
C VAL A 187 -15.21 6.56 -17.49
N ASP A 188 -16.02 7.16 -18.36
CA ASP A 188 -16.26 6.72 -19.74
C ASP A 188 -16.57 5.22 -19.89
N GLY A 189 -17.42 4.70 -19.00
CA GLY A 189 -17.84 3.29 -19.04
C GLY A 189 -16.81 2.31 -18.47
N LYS A 190 -15.75 2.78 -17.83
CA LYS A 190 -14.69 1.95 -17.23
C LYS A 190 -14.44 2.33 -15.78
N TRP A 191 -14.11 1.35 -14.96
CA TRP A 191 -13.60 1.57 -13.60
C TRP A 191 -12.09 1.84 -13.65
N ILE A 192 -11.68 2.98 -13.11
CA ILE A 192 -10.30 3.47 -13.07
C ILE A 192 -9.84 3.55 -11.62
N ALA A 193 -8.70 2.93 -11.30
CA ALA A 193 -8.11 2.98 -9.97
C ALA A 193 -7.58 4.39 -9.67
N ARG A 194 -8.14 5.08 -8.68
CA ARG A 194 -7.64 6.39 -8.23
C ARG A 194 -6.59 6.26 -7.17
N THR A 195 -6.84 5.42 -6.18
CA THR A 195 -5.87 5.07 -5.13
C THR A 195 -6.23 3.72 -4.52
N ILE A 196 -5.26 3.05 -3.91
CA ILE A 196 -5.43 1.82 -3.15
C ILE A 196 -4.49 1.94 -1.96
N PHE A 197 -5.01 1.77 -0.74
CA PHE A 197 -4.19 1.94 0.45
C PHE A 197 -4.60 1.03 1.61
N PRO A 198 -3.62 0.53 2.39
CA PRO A 198 -3.92 -0.22 3.59
C PRO A 198 -4.32 0.71 4.73
N ASN A 199 -5.27 0.26 5.54
CA ASN A 199 -5.72 0.89 6.77
C ASN A 199 -5.55 -0.10 7.93
N PRO A 200 -4.96 0.33 9.06
CA PRO A 200 -4.96 -0.50 10.25
C PRO A 200 -6.38 -0.68 10.79
N ARG A 201 -6.55 -1.66 11.67
CA ARG A 201 -7.81 -1.83 12.39
C ARG A 201 -8.15 -0.57 13.19
N PHE A 202 -9.38 -0.08 13.05
CA PHE A 202 -9.87 1.08 13.80
C PHE A 202 -9.73 0.86 15.31
N GLY A 203 -9.30 1.91 16.03
CA GLY A 203 -9.12 1.89 17.48
C GLY A 203 -7.90 1.12 17.97
N ARG A 204 -7.03 0.65 17.06
CA ARG A 204 -5.76 0.01 17.44
C ARG A 204 -4.64 1.02 17.73
N HIS A 205 -4.72 2.21 17.13
CA HIS A 205 -3.77 3.30 17.31
C HIS A 205 -4.50 4.65 17.42
N PRO A 206 -3.92 5.65 18.12
CA PRO A 206 -3.10 5.40 19.30
C PRO A 206 -3.93 4.69 20.37
#